data_AF-A0A545TIC6-F1
#
_entry.id   AF-A0A545TIC6-F1
#
_cell.length_a   1.000
_cell.length_b   1.000
_cell.length_c   1.000
_cell.angle_alpha   90.00
_cell.angle_beta   90.00
_cell.angle_gamma   90.00
#
_symmetry.space_group_name_H-M   'P 1'
#
loop_
_entity.id
_entity.type
_entity.pdbx_description
1 polymer ?
#
loop_
_entity_poly.entity_id
_entity_poly.type
_entity_poly.pdbx_seq_one_letter_code
_entity_poly.pdbx_strand_id
1 'polypeptide(L)'
;MILVNLASSKLARISMIAILITILASCSSVPLSAMYKMASMDKDDIRTINPREILTRITVDEPTELQTRNVKLVLKFEYTGSEASEYQFLLEFLSNNTFQERQGWFGPLINKSQYEFKLAERSVSVFKKYQREFIKYGKPNKYYWTVYYYLEKRPPKTQKAHLDLELKMASEDDYFYLLKDAELTVE
;
A
#
# COMPACT_ATOMS: atom_id res chain seq x y z
N MET A 1 -49.40 30.18 6.18
CA MET A 1 -49.13 28.78 5.79
C MET A 1 -48.03 28.74 4.71
N ILE A 2 -46.79 29.16 5.02
CA ILE A 2 -45.65 29.16 4.06
C ILE A 2 -44.32 28.72 4.74
N LEU A 3 -44.21 28.75 6.07
CA LEU A 3 -42.95 28.46 6.78
C LEU A 3 -42.53 26.98 6.87
N VAL A 4 -43.40 26.03 6.55
CA VAL A 4 -43.11 24.59 6.75
C VAL A 4 -42.38 23.96 5.55
N ASN A 5 -42.51 24.53 4.35
CA ASN A 5 -42.03 23.90 3.11
C ASN A 5 -40.54 24.19 2.78
N LEU A 6 -39.93 25.22 3.40
CA LEU A 6 -38.53 25.55 3.17
C LEU A 6 -37.56 24.69 4.02
N ALA A 7 -38.00 24.19 5.17
CA ALA A 7 -37.17 23.42 6.09
C ALA A 7 -36.97 21.97 5.62
N SER A 8 -38.01 21.35 5.04
CA SER A 8 -37.96 19.96 4.55
C SER A 8 -36.98 19.79 3.38
N SER A 9 -36.92 20.76 2.46
CA SER A 9 -35.99 20.73 1.32
C SER A 9 -34.53 20.95 1.71
N LYS A 10 -34.26 21.76 2.75
CA LYS A 10 -32.92 21.94 3.31
C LYS A 10 -32.45 20.69 4.07
N LEU A 11 -33.30 20.08 4.89
CA LEU A 11 -32.98 18.81 5.56
C LEU A 11 -32.79 17.66 4.57
N ALA A 12 -33.61 17.57 3.51
CA ALA A 12 -33.45 16.56 2.46
C ALA A 12 -32.13 16.75 1.68
N ARG A 13 -31.74 18.00 1.38
CA ARG A 13 -30.44 18.31 0.75
C ARG A 13 -29.26 17.98 1.66
N ILE A 14 -29.34 18.29 2.96
CA ILE A 14 -28.31 17.94 3.94
C ILE A 14 -28.19 16.42 4.10
N SER A 15 -29.31 15.71 4.15
CA SER A 15 -29.35 14.24 4.22
C SER A 15 -28.79 13.59 2.95
N MET A 16 -29.06 14.15 1.76
CA MET A 16 -28.52 13.65 0.49
C MET A 16 -27.01 13.91 0.38
N ILE A 17 -26.52 15.05 0.86
CA ILE A 17 -25.08 15.36 0.93
C ILE A 17 -24.39 14.42 1.93
N ALA A 18 -25.00 14.16 3.09
CA ALA A 18 -24.46 13.24 4.09
C ALA A 18 -24.35 11.80 3.55
N ILE A 19 -25.38 11.32 2.82
CA ILE A 19 -25.36 10.01 2.16
C ILE A 19 -24.29 9.95 1.07
N LEU A 20 -24.11 11.02 0.28
CA LEU A 20 -23.08 11.08 -0.76
C LEU A 20 -21.65 11.03 -0.20
N ILE A 21 -21.42 11.62 0.98
CA ILE A 21 -20.12 11.58 1.68
C ILE A 21 -19.84 10.18 2.24
N THR A 22 -20.86 9.44 2.69
CA THR A 22 -20.66 8.08 3.24
C THR A 22 -20.30 7.02 2.20
N ILE A 23 -20.69 7.19 0.93
CA ILE A 23 -20.43 6.20 -0.12
C ILE A 23 -18.96 6.19 -0.58
N LEU A 24 -18.17 7.22 -0.25
CA LEU A 24 -16.74 7.31 -0.59
C LEU A 24 -15.82 6.51 0.37
N ALA A 25 -16.36 5.90 1.43
CA ALA A 25 -15.58 5.26 2.49
C ALA A 25 -15.40 3.73 2.33
N SER A 26 -15.78 3.12 1.20
CA SER A 26 -15.85 1.65 1.06
C SER A 26 -15.15 1.08 -0.18
N CYS A 27 -14.00 1.62 -0.57
CA CYS A 27 -13.11 0.93 -1.48
C CYS A 27 -11.78 0.66 -0.78
N SER A 28 -11.34 -0.60 -0.76
CA SER A 28 -9.92 -0.96 -0.66
C SER A 28 -9.20 -0.50 -1.93
N SER A 29 -9.15 0.81 -2.16
CA SER A 29 -8.50 1.39 -3.32
C SER A 29 -7.00 1.44 -3.09
N VAL A 30 -6.22 1.19 -4.13
CA VAL A 30 -4.80 1.55 -4.14
C VAL A 30 -4.69 3.02 -3.67
N PRO A 31 -3.89 3.32 -2.63
CA PRO A 31 -3.83 4.65 -2.07
C PRO A 31 -3.47 5.69 -3.14
N LEU A 32 -4.16 6.84 -3.13
CA LEU A 32 -3.95 7.91 -4.11
C LEU A 32 -2.48 8.37 -4.14
N SER A 33 -1.79 8.31 -3.00
CA SER A 33 -0.35 8.60 -2.88
C SER A 33 0.51 7.67 -3.75
N ALA A 34 0.23 6.36 -3.76
CA ALA A 34 0.93 5.42 -4.63
C ALA A 34 0.62 5.69 -6.10
N MET A 35 -0.65 5.91 -6.43
CA MET A 35 -1.04 6.25 -7.81
C MET A 35 -0.33 7.52 -8.28
N TYR A 36 -0.32 8.58 -7.47
CA TYR A 36 0.32 9.85 -7.81
C TYR A 36 1.84 9.75 -7.91
N LYS A 37 2.53 9.22 -6.89
CA LYS A 37 3.99 9.05 -6.88
C LYS A 37 4.45 8.26 -8.09
N MET A 38 3.69 7.24 -8.46
CA MET A 38 3.99 6.48 -9.65
C MET A 38 3.57 7.18 -10.94
N ALA A 39 2.46 7.92 -10.95
CA ALA A 39 1.97 8.69 -12.11
C ALA A 39 2.98 9.76 -12.55
N SER A 40 3.61 10.44 -11.58
CA SER A 40 4.64 11.45 -11.83
C SER A 40 5.98 10.87 -12.27
N MET A 41 6.24 9.59 -11.97
CA MET A 41 7.55 8.99 -12.17
C MET A 41 7.93 8.87 -13.65
N ASP A 42 9.06 9.46 -14.00
CA ASP A 42 9.62 9.45 -15.35
C ASP A 42 10.92 8.64 -15.46
N LYS A 43 11.61 8.76 -16.62
CA LYS A 43 12.84 8.00 -16.89
C LYS A 43 14.02 8.48 -16.05
N ASP A 44 14.08 9.76 -15.71
CA ASP A 44 15.17 10.35 -14.94
C ASP A 44 14.99 10.01 -13.46
N ASP A 45 13.76 10.05 -12.96
CA ASP A 45 13.41 9.54 -11.63
C ASP A 45 13.81 8.07 -11.48
N ILE A 46 13.38 7.20 -12.39
CA ILE A 46 13.72 5.76 -12.32
C ILE A 46 15.22 5.53 -12.41
N ARG A 47 15.96 6.33 -13.17
CA ARG A 47 17.41 6.16 -13.34
C ARG A 47 18.19 6.48 -12.07
N THR A 48 17.72 7.44 -11.28
CA THR A 48 18.42 7.93 -10.09
C THR A 48 18.17 7.06 -8.85
N ILE A 49 17.10 6.27 -8.84
CA ILE A 49 16.80 5.33 -7.75
C ILE A 49 17.96 4.37 -7.52
N ASN A 50 18.54 4.45 -6.32
CA ASN A 50 19.49 3.46 -5.82
C ASN A 50 18.72 2.27 -5.24
N PRO A 51 18.79 1.07 -5.85
CA PRO A 51 17.97 -0.06 -5.39
C PRO A 51 18.30 -0.53 -3.96
N ARG A 52 19.48 -0.16 -3.44
CA ARG A 52 19.89 -0.48 -2.07
C ARG A 52 19.18 0.36 -1.02
N GLU A 53 18.58 1.47 -1.42
CA GLU A 53 17.84 2.40 -0.55
C GLU A 53 16.34 2.13 -0.57
N ILE A 54 15.88 1.20 -1.41
CA ILE A 54 14.48 0.79 -1.45
C ILE A 54 14.15 0.04 -0.17
N LEU A 55 13.17 0.55 0.56
CA LEU A 55 12.65 -0.04 1.79
C LEU A 55 11.18 -0.38 1.63
N THR A 56 10.80 -1.51 2.19
CA THR A 56 9.42 -1.96 2.29
C THR A 56 9.08 -2.12 3.76
N ARG A 57 7.89 -1.68 4.13
CA ARG A 57 7.39 -1.79 5.49
C ARG A 57 6.04 -2.48 5.50
N ILE A 58 5.90 -3.41 6.42
CA ILE A 58 4.66 -4.15 6.63
C ILE A 58 4.27 -3.95 8.09
N THR A 59 3.07 -3.41 8.32
CA THR A 59 2.54 -3.22 9.67
C THR A 59 1.30 -4.12 9.84
N VAL A 60 1.22 -4.85 10.95
CA VAL A 60 0.10 -5.73 11.29
C VAL A 60 -0.39 -5.48 12.72
N ASP A 61 -1.70 -5.67 12.93
CA ASP A 61 -2.29 -5.64 14.27
C ASP A 61 -1.87 -6.88 15.10
N GLU A 62 -1.44 -6.67 16.33
CA GLU A 62 -1.24 -7.76 17.29
C GLU A 62 -2.58 -8.46 17.60
N PRO A 63 -2.58 -9.80 17.83
CA PRO A 63 -1.42 -10.67 18.04
C PRO A 63 -0.90 -11.34 16.75
N THR A 64 -1.20 -10.78 15.57
CA THR A 64 -0.71 -11.28 14.28
C THR A 64 0.79 -11.02 14.16
N GLU A 65 1.53 -11.98 13.61
CA GLU A 65 2.98 -11.86 13.42
C GLU A 65 3.37 -12.28 12.01
N LEU A 66 4.33 -11.57 11.41
CA LEU A 66 4.83 -11.85 10.06
C LEU A 66 6.03 -12.81 10.09
N GLN A 67 6.11 -13.65 9.06
CA GLN A 67 7.36 -14.30 8.70
C GLN A 67 8.33 -13.28 8.14
N THR A 68 9.57 -13.30 8.65
CA THR A 68 10.63 -12.40 8.19
C THR A 68 11.42 -12.95 6.99
N ARG A 69 11.13 -14.19 6.57
CA ARG A 69 11.75 -14.87 5.42
C ARG A 69 10.76 -14.98 4.27
N ASN A 70 11.29 -15.13 3.06
CA ASN A 70 10.52 -15.34 1.82
C ASN A 70 9.54 -14.21 1.46
N VAL A 71 9.74 -13.02 2.02
CA VAL A 71 8.99 -11.82 1.66
C VAL A 71 9.49 -11.28 0.32
N LYS A 72 8.56 -10.84 -0.55
CA LYS A 72 8.87 -10.35 -1.89
C LYS A 72 8.12 -9.06 -2.18
N LEU A 73 8.82 -8.06 -2.70
CA LEU A 73 8.21 -6.95 -3.42
C LEU A 73 7.95 -7.39 -4.86
N VAL A 74 6.76 -7.15 -5.39
CA VAL A 74 6.36 -7.57 -6.73
C VAL A 74 5.85 -6.37 -7.52
N LEU A 75 6.40 -6.19 -8.72
CA LEU A 75 5.91 -5.25 -9.71
C LEU A 75 5.24 -6.02 -10.83
N LYS A 76 3.93 -5.86 -11.00
CA LYS A 76 3.20 -6.36 -12.18
C LYS A 76 3.03 -5.21 -13.16
N PHE A 77 3.20 -5.46 -14.46
CA PHE A 77 3.11 -4.41 -15.48
C PHE A 77 2.68 -4.95 -16.85
N GLU A 78 2.13 -4.07 -17.69
CA GLU A 78 1.65 -4.37 -19.03
C GLU A 78 1.97 -3.20 -19.98
N TYR A 79 2.62 -3.48 -21.11
CA TYR A 79 2.81 -2.52 -22.21
C TYR A 79 1.71 -2.71 -23.27
N THR A 80 1.52 -1.72 -24.15
CA THR A 80 0.53 -1.81 -25.23
C THR A 80 0.81 -3.01 -26.12
N GLY A 81 -0.15 -3.94 -26.20
CA GLY A 81 -0.04 -5.12 -27.06
C GLY A 81 0.91 -6.20 -26.56
N SER A 82 1.35 -6.16 -25.30
CA SER A 82 2.10 -7.24 -24.66
C SER A 82 1.27 -7.95 -23.61
N GLU A 83 1.61 -9.20 -23.30
CA GLU A 83 1.08 -9.87 -22.12
C GLU A 83 1.55 -9.20 -20.82
N ALA A 84 0.78 -9.37 -19.76
CA ALA A 84 1.16 -8.91 -18.43
C ALA A 84 2.41 -9.66 -17.95
N SER A 85 3.40 -8.91 -17.48
CA SER A 85 4.67 -9.42 -16.97
C SER A 85 4.86 -9.00 -15.52
N GLU A 86 5.79 -9.65 -14.83
CA GLU A 86 6.13 -9.28 -13.47
C GLU A 86 7.62 -9.38 -13.16
N TYR A 87 8.06 -8.49 -12.26
CA TYR A 87 9.32 -8.58 -11.56
C TYR A 87 9.06 -8.95 -10.10
N GLN A 88 9.83 -9.92 -9.59
CA GLN A 88 9.85 -10.27 -8.18
C GLN A 88 11.20 -9.89 -7.57
N PHE A 89 11.17 -9.12 -6.49
CA PHE A 89 12.34 -8.69 -5.73
C PHE A 89 12.26 -9.31 -4.35
N LEU A 90 13.24 -10.15 -4.03
CA LEU A 90 13.35 -10.79 -2.74
C LEU A 90 13.80 -9.74 -1.72
N LEU A 91 13.19 -9.79 -0.54
CA LEU A 91 13.45 -8.85 0.53
C LEU A 91 14.23 -9.52 1.65
N GLU A 92 15.09 -8.73 2.30
CA GLU A 92 15.81 -9.10 3.52
C GLU A 92 15.27 -8.28 4.67
N PHE A 93 14.96 -8.96 5.77
CA PHE A 93 14.52 -8.33 7.01
C PHE A 93 15.62 -7.41 7.56
N LEU A 94 15.23 -6.20 7.94
CA LEU A 94 16.13 -5.19 8.48
C LEU A 94 15.90 -4.99 9.97
N SER A 95 14.66 -4.70 10.36
CA SER A 95 14.30 -4.44 11.75
C SER A 95 12.80 -4.61 11.99
N ASN A 96 12.41 -4.69 13.26
CA ASN A 96 11.03 -4.55 13.68
C ASN A 96 10.91 -3.60 14.87
N ASN A 97 9.72 -3.03 15.00
CA ASN A 97 9.31 -2.18 16.12
C ASN A 97 7.85 -2.45 16.46
N THR A 98 7.47 -2.15 17.70
CA THR A 98 6.08 -2.20 18.14
C THR A 98 5.66 -0.82 18.64
N PHE A 99 4.40 -0.48 18.40
CA PHE A 99 3.82 0.78 18.85
C PHE A 99 2.31 0.65 19.00
N GLN A 100 1.69 1.66 19.62
CA GLN A 100 0.25 1.73 19.75
C GLN A 100 -0.31 2.78 18.79
N GLU A 101 -1.39 2.42 18.09
CA GLU A 101 -2.11 3.33 17.21
C GLU A 101 -3.62 3.23 17.47
N ARG A 102 -4.32 4.35 17.31
CA ARG A 102 -5.78 4.37 17.40
C ARG A 102 -6.40 3.94 16.07
N GLN A 103 -7.34 3.00 16.11
CA GLN A 103 -8.10 2.62 14.94
C GLN A 103 -9.14 3.72 14.60
N GLY A 104 -8.84 4.56 13.60
CA GLY A 104 -9.68 5.71 13.25
C GLY A 104 -9.76 6.78 14.36
N TRP A 105 -10.68 7.74 14.22
CA TRP A 105 -10.77 8.89 15.14
C TRP A 105 -11.34 8.54 16.52
N PHE A 106 -12.15 7.49 16.62
CA PHE A 106 -12.86 7.11 17.85
C PHE A 106 -12.67 5.65 18.27
N GLY A 107 -11.84 4.88 17.57
CA GLY A 107 -11.65 3.47 17.90
C GLY A 107 -10.69 3.24 19.08
N PRO A 108 -10.49 1.96 19.45
CA PRO A 108 -9.57 1.58 20.51
C PRO A 108 -8.11 1.85 20.11
N LEU A 109 -7.24 1.90 21.13
CA LEU A 109 -5.80 1.82 20.92
C LEU A 109 -5.44 0.35 20.69
N ILE A 110 -4.72 0.06 19.61
CA ILE A 110 -4.31 -1.29 19.22
C ILE A 110 -2.78 -1.31 19.16
N ASN A 111 -2.18 -2.39 19.65
CA ASN A 111 -0.76 -2.63 19.44
C ASN A 111 -0.53 -3.10 18.01
N LYS A 112 0.47 -2.52 17.35
CA LYS A 112 0.90 -2.88 16.00
C LYS A 112 2.35 -3.31 16.02
N SER A 113 2.65 -4.35 15.23
CA SER A 113 4.01 -4.77 14.90
C SER A 113 4.36 -4.33 13.49
N GLN A 114 5.47 -3.60 13.35
CA GLN A 114 5.96 -3.08 12.08
C GLN A 114 7.31 -3.70 11.75
N TYR A 115 7.42 -4.17 10.51
CA TYR A 115 8.56 -4.91 10.01
C TYR A 115 9.11 -4.18 8.80
N GLU A 116 10.39 -3.83 8.86
CA GLU A 116 11.08 -3.13 7.79
C GLU A 116 12.02 -4.08 7.06
N PHE A 117 12.01 -3.98 5.74
CA PHE A 117 12.77 -4.82 4.84
C PHE A 117 13.49 -3.96 3.81
N LYS A 118 14.65 -4.46 3.35
CA LYS A 118 15.38 -3.90 2.21
C LYS A 118 15.39 -4.90 1.05
N LEU A 119 15.73 -4.45 -0.15
CA LEU A 119 16.02 -5.39 -1.24
C LEU A 119 17.20 -6.29 -0.87
N ALA A 120 17.03 -7.60 -1.08
CA ALA A 120 18.14 -8.54 -1.02
C ALA A 120 19.19 -8.21 -2.10
N GLU A 121 20.45 -8.50 -1.83
CA GLU A 121 21.56 -8.18 -2.75
C GLU A 121 21.31 -8.73 -4.17
N ARG A 122 20.83 -9.97 -4.25
CA ARG A 122 20.50 -10.62 -5.53
C ARG A 122 19.37 -9.92 -6.30
N SER A 123 18.51 -9.17 -5.63
CA SER A 123 17.39 -8.45 -6.25
C SER A 123 17.74 -7.02 -6.66
N VAL A 124 18.89 -6.50 -6.21
CA VAL A 124 19.45 -5.23 -6.73
C VAL A 124 19.69 -5.33 -8.24
N SER A 125 20.24 -6.45 -8.72
CA SER A 125 20.49 -6.66 -10.16
C SER A 125 19.20 -6.82 -10.97
N VAL A 126 18.18 -7.46 -10.39
CA VAL A 126 16.84 -7.60 -10.96
C VAL A 126 16.17 -6.23 -11.09
N PHE A 127 16.27 -5.38 -10.06
CA PHE A 127 15.75 -4.01 -10.11
C PHE A 127 16.47 -3.17 -11.17
N LYS A 128 17.79 -3.27 -11.27
CA LYS A 128 18.55 -2.62 -12.35
C LYS A 128 18.12 -3.09 -13.74
N LYS A 129 17.67 -4.35 -13.90
CA LYS A 129 17.10 -4.84 -15.15
C LYS A 129 15.77 -4.12 -15.46
N TYR A 130 14.88 -4.03 -14.48
CA TYR A 130 13.65 -3.25 -14.61
C TYR A 130 13.94 -1.79 -14.98
N GLN A 131 14.89 -1.12 -14.31
CA GLN A 131 15.27 0.26 -14.64
C GLN A 131 15.66 0.41 -16.12
N ARG A 132 16.47 -0.51 -16.66
CA ARG A 132 16.86 -0.48 -18.08
C ARG A 132 15.67 -0.65 -19.02
N GLU A 133 14.75 -1.55 -18.69
CA GLU A 133 13.54 -1.74 -19.50
C GLU A 133 12.63 -0.52 -19.47
N PHE A 134 12.42 0.08 -18.30
CA PHE A 134 11.65 1.31 -18.17
C PHE A 134 12.28 2.48 -18.95
N ILE A 135 13.61 2.63 -18.90
CA ILE A 135 14.31 3.65 -19.69
C ILE A 135 14.15 3.41 -21.19
N LYS A 136 14.23 2.15 -21.63
CA LYS A 136 14.14 1.74 -23.04
C LYS A 136 12.72 1.89 -23.59
N TYR A 137 11.75 1.27 -22.93
CA TYR A 137 10.37 1.16 -23.42
C TYR A 137 9.46 2.26 -22.89
N GLY A 138 9.91 3.02 -21.89
CA GLY A 138 9.10 4.01 -21.22
C GLY A 138 8.21 3.39 -20.15
N LYS A 139 7.20 4.16 -19.75
CA LYS A 139 6.27 3.80 -18.69
C LYS A 139 5.23 2.77 -19.20
N PRO A 140 4.98 1.67 -18.46
CA PRO A 140 3.90 0.75 -18.79
C PRO A 140 2.52 1.40 -18.71
N ASN A 141 1.54 0.91 -19.47
CA ASN A 141 0.16 1.42 -19.42
C ASN A 141 -0.52 1.10 -18.10
N LYS A 142 -0.26 -0.11 -17.60
CA LYS A 142 -0.70 -0.58 -16.29
C LYS A 142 0.52 -1.07 -15.56
N TYR A 143 0.64 -0.68 -14.31
CA TYR A 143 1.64 -1.25 -13.42
C TYR A 143 1.14 -1.13 -11.98
N TYR A 144 1.55 -2.07 -11.13
CA TYR A 144 1.11 -2.15 -9.75
C TYR A 144 2.20 -2.81 -8.90
N TRP A 145 2.46 -2.21 -7.74
CA TRP A 145 3.38 -2.73 -6.74
C TRP A 145 2.60 -3.40 -5.61
N THR A 146 3.08 -4.54 -5.14
CA THR A 146 2.55 -5.21 -3.95
C THR A 146 3.65 -5.96 -3.21
N VAL A 147 3.35 -6.41 -2.01
CA VAL A 147 4.25 -7.22 -1.21
C VAL A 147 3.60 -8.57 -0.95
N TYR A 148 4.28 -9.64 -1.29
CA TYR A 148 3.92 -10.99 -0.90
C TYR A 148 4.65 -11.36 0.39
N TYR A 149 3.89 -11.80 1.37
CA TYR A 149 4.35 -12.12 2.71
C TYR A 149 3.59 -13.35 3.22
N TYR A 150 4.08 -13.91 4.33
CA TYR A 150 3.45 -15.01 5.04
C TYR A 150 3.28 -14.61 6.50
N LEU A 151 2.23 -15.11 7.14
CA LEU A 151 1.98 -14.93 8.57
C LEU A 151 2.64 -16.07 9.33
N GLU A 152 3.44 -15.74 10.34
CA GLU A 152 3.93 -16.70 11.33
C GLU A 152 2.81 -17.03 12.31
N LYS A 153 2.06 -16.01 12.73
CA LYS A 153 0.90 -16.14 13.58
C LYS A 153 -0.27 -15.41 12.98
N ARG A 154 -1.38 -16.13 12.78
CA ARG A 154 -2.62 -15.58 12.22
C ARG A 154 -3.46 -14.89 13.31
N PRO A 155 -4.29 -13.91 12.94
CA PRO A 155 -5.25 -13.36 13.88
C PRO A 155 -6.23 -14.44 14.37
N PRO A 156 -6.70 -14.37 15.62
CA PRO A 156 -7.78 -15.22 16.11
C PRO A 156 -9.03 -15.06 15.23
N LYS A 157 -9.80 -16.14 15.00
CA LYS A 157 -11.04 -16.07 14.19
C LYS A 157 -12.08 -15.06 14.70
N THR A 158 -11.98 -14.68 15.97
CA THR A 158 -12.87 -13.72 16.62
C THR A 158 -12.43 -12.27 16.46
N GLN A 159 -11.27 -12.01 15.85
CA GLN A 159 -10.70 -10.68 15.69
C GLN A 159 -10.36 -10.43 14.22
N LYS A 160 -10.67 -9.22 13.77
CA LYS A 160 -10.21 -8.71 12.48
C LYS A 160 -8.88 -8.01 12.72
N ALA A 161 -7.81 -8.48 12.07
CA ALA A 161 -6.55 -7.77 12.05
C ALA A 161 -6.38 -7.05 10.71
N HIS A 162 -5.70 -5.91 10.76
CA HIS A 162 -5.43 -5.09 9.59
C HIS A 162 -3.95 -5.15 9.21
N LEU A 163 -3.69 -4.77 7.97
CA LEU A 163 -2.39 -4.77 7.34
C LEU A 163 -2.19 -3.46 6.58
N ASP A 164 -1.03 -2.86 6.80
CA ASP A 164 -0.49 -1.81 5.95
C ASP A 164 0.72 -2.34 5.18
N LEU A 165 0.80 -2.02 3.88
CA LEU A 165 1.96 -2.22 3.03
C LEU A 165 2.46 -0.87 2.56
N GLU A 166 3.73 -0.57 2.83
CA GLU A 166 4.35 0.71 2.52
C GLU A 166 5.65 0.50 1.76
N LEU A 167 5.96 1.42 0.84
CA LEU A 167 7.16 1.42 0.01
C LEU A 167 7.84 2.78 0.06
N LYS A 168 9.17 2.76 0.11
CA LYS A 168 10.03 3.93 0.01
C LYS A 168 11.08 3.65 -1.06
N MET A 169 11.17 4.53 -2.06
CA MET A 169 11.98 4.29 -3.27
C MET A 169 13.39 4.88 -3.18
N ALA A 170 13.58 5.93 -2.39
CA ALA A 170 14.86 6.59 -2.16
C ALA A 170 14.98 6.97 -0.67
N SER A 171 16.20 7.19 -0.17
CA SER A 171 16.43 7.44 1.26
C SER A 171 15.83 8.78 1.77
N GLU A 172 15.75 9.78 0.89
CA GLU A 172 15.16 11.09 1.13
C GLU A 172 13.62 11.14 1.00
N ASP A 173 13.02 10.11 0.38
CA ASP A 173 11.57 10.04 0.19
C ASP A 173 10.83 9.67 1.48
N ASP A 174 9.57 10.08 1.59
CA ASP A 174 8.65 9.49 2.56
C ASP A 174 8.15 8.11 2.10
N TYR A 175 7.73 7.28 3.06
CA TYR A 175 6.97 6.08 2.74
C TYR A 175 5.62 6.45 2.11
N PHE A 176 5.20 5.68 1.12
CA PHE A 176 3.83 5.73 0.61
C PHE A 176 3.17 4.37 0.72
N TYR A 177 1.88 4.37 1.03
CA TYR A 177 1.10 3.14 1.13
C TYR A 177 0.86 2.52 -0.24
N LEU A 178 1.24 1.26 -0.40
CA LEU A 178 0.78 0.36 -1.46
C LEU A 178 -0.62 -0.18 -1.13
N LEU A 179 -0.86 -0.45 0.15
CA LEU A 179 -2.11 -0.92 0.71
C LEU A 179 -2.22 -0.33 2.12
N LYS A 180 -3.41 0.15 2.50
CA LYS A 180 -3.64 0.74 3.82
C LYS A 180 -4.88 0.14 4.44
N ASP A 181 -4.78 -0.20 5.72
CA ASP A 181 -5.85 -0.68 6.60
C ASP A 181 -6.63 -1.87 5.99
N ALA A 182 -5.90 -2.80 5.35
CA ALA A 182 -6.53 -3.95 4.72
C ALA A 182 -6.84 -5.03 5.74
N GLU A 183 -8.10 -5.43 5.82
CA GLU A 183 -8.53 -6.55 6.66
C GLU A 183 -7.87 -7.86 6.19
N LEU A 184 -7.21 -8.55 7.12
CA LEU A 184 -6.66 -9.88 6.92
C LEU A 184 -7.78 -10.92 7.05
N THR A 185 -8.34 -11.35 5.92
CA THR A 185 -9.31 -12.45 5.92
C THR A 185 -8.58 -13.79 6.09
N VAL A 186 -8.92 -14.53 7.14
CA VAL A 186 -8.45 -15.91 7.31
C VAL A 186 -9.52 -16.84 6.76
N GLU A 187 -9.30 -17.41 5.57
CA GLU A 187 -10.02 -18.60 5.11
C GLU A 187 -9.57 -19.85 5.89
#